data_AF-A0A0M9EML0-F1
#
_entry.id   AF-A0A0M9EML0-F1
#
_cell.length_a   1.000
_cell.length_b   1.000
_cell.length_c   1.000
_cell.angle_alpha   90.00
_cell.angle_beta   90.00
_cell.angle_gamma   90.00
#
_symmetry.space_group_name_H-M   'P 1'
#
loop_
_entity.id
_entity.type
_entity.pdbx_description
1 polymer ?
#
loop_
_entity_poly.entity_id
_entity_poly.type
_entity_poly.pdbx_seq_one_letter_code
_entity_poly.pdbx_strand_id
1 'polypeptide(L)'
;MSDMSASVEPTAKGFAVCGYEKIEYDFEFLDGVFNPANPQLYQLYSPWGRCLAVMDLNIFNLYGQEMQRYFDHYGIPLTIHKTMIGEKAKSMDTLLSIVDSMTDFGIYRKEPVLVVGGGLVTDVAGFACAAYRRNTNYIRIPTTVIGLIDASVSIKVAVNYGRYKNRLGAYHAPSHTFLDFTFLRSLPVAQIRNGFAELIKISTCAHKETYDLLEKYCEQLINTGFGRSDDASPEIKVVADKICRAGIHEMLKLETPNLHEIMLDRVIAYGHTWSPLHELVPETPLRHGHAIQACKQINQIKSGA
;
A
#
# COMPACT_ATOMS: atom_id res chain seq x y z
N MET A 1 22.90 -25.31 -3.70
CA MET A 1 23.71 -24.22 -3.12
C MET A 1 22.95 -22.94 -3.37
N SER A 2 22.87 -22.04 -2.40
CA SER A 2 22.23 -20.74 -2.60
C SER A 2 23.07 -19.95 -3.60
N ASP A 3 22.45 -19.32 -4.60
CA ASP A 3 23.13 -18.43 -5.56
C ASP A 3 23.57 -17.10 -4.91
N MET A 4 23.46 -16.99 -3.59
CA MET A 4 23.79 -15.79 -2.83
C MET A 4 25.24 -15.79 -2.36
N SER A 5 25.86 -14.62 -2.47
CA SER A 5 27.18 -14.35 -1.89
C SER A 5 27.07 -14.39 -0.38
N ALA A 6 27.76 -15.36 0.24
CA ALA A 6 27.90 -15.44 1.68
C ALA A 6 29.28 -15.99 2.04
N SER A 7 29.85 -15.54 3.16
CA SER A 7 31.09 -16.04 3.72
C SER A 7 30.86 -16.62 5.12
N VAL A 8 31.66 -17.64 5.45
CA VAL A 8 31.74 -18.21 6.79
C VAL A 8 33.21 -18.33 7.16
N GLU A 9 33.63 -17.64 8.20
CA GLU A 9 35.02 -17.59 8.65
C GLU A 9 35.14 -18.08 10.11
N PRO A 10 36.03 -19.04 10.43
CA PRO A 10 36.30 -19.39 11.81
C PRO A 10 36.98 -18.23 12.55
N THR A 11 36.56 -17.98 13.77
CA THR A 11 37.17 -17.00 14.69
C THR A 11 37.83 -17.73 15.86
N ALA A 12 38.61 -17.02 16.68
CA ALA A 12 39.26 -17.60 17.85
C ALA A 12 38.32 -18.31 18.85
N LYS A 13 37.00 -18.02 18.81
CA LYS A 13 35.99 -18.58 19.71
C LYS A 13 34.72 -19.07 19.00
N GLY A 14 34.69 -19.17 17.67
CA GLY A 14 33.47 -19.53 16.94
C GLY A 14 33.55 -19.29 15.44
N PHE A 15 32.49 -18.72 14.86
CA PHE A 15 32.38 -18.45 13.42
C PHE A 15 31.74 -17.08 13.18
N ALA A 16 32.22 -16.37 12.18
CA ALA A 16 31.58 -15.17 11.63
C ALA A 16 30.87 -15.55 10.33
N VAL A 17 29.63 -15.07 10.16
CA VAL A 17 28.82 -15.28 8.96
C VAL A 17 28.46 -13.92 8.38
N CYS A 18 28.75 -13.72 7.09
CA CYS A 18 28.30 -12.57 6.34
C CYS A 18 27.48 -13.06 5.15
N GLY A 19 26.28 -12.53 4.95
CA GLY A 19 25.41 -12.89 3.84
C GLY A 19 24.67 -11.66 3.33
N TYR A 20 24.28 -11.69 2.06
CA TYR A 20 23.56 -10.61 1.40
C TYR A 20 22.26 -11.12 0.81
N GLU A 21 21.17 -10.41 1.07
CA GLU A 21 19.84 -10.67 0.51
C GLU A 21 19.44 -9.48 -0.37
N LYS A 22 18.98 -9.76 -1.60
CA LYS A 22 18.52 -8.72 -2.54
C LYS A 22 17.08 -8.35 -2.22
N ILE A 23 16.80 -7.05 -2.12
CA ILE A 23 15.44 -6.50 -2.12
C ILE A 23 15.21 -5.83 -3.47
N GLU A 24 14.22 -6.30 -4.22
CA GLU A 24 13.85 -5.78 -5.54
C GLU A 24 12.34 -5.85 -5.71
N TYR A 25 11.76 -4.76 -6.17
CA TYR A 25 10.34 -4.60 -6.41
C TYR A 25 10.12 -3.41 -7.33
N ASP A 26 9.02 -3.40 -8.06
CA ASP A 26 8.70 -2.37 -9.04
C ASP A 26 7.22 -1.94 -8.99
N PHE A 27 6.95 -0.87 -9.74
CA PHE A 27 5.64 -0.22 -9.83
C PHE A 27 5.31 0.03 -11.30
N GLU A 28 4.09 -0.28 -11.71
CA GLU A 28 3.59 0.04 -13.04
C GLU A 28 2.36 0.95 -12.94
N PHE A 29 2.40 2.10 -13.62
CA PHE A 29 1.20 2.92 -13.82
C PHE A 29 0.39 2.33 -14.95
N LEU A 30 -0.84 1.89 -14.66
CA LEU A 30 -1.70 1.21 -15.61
C LEU A 30 -3.16 1.62 -15.40
N ASP A 31 -3.74 2.31 -16.38
CA ASP A 31 -5.17 2.65 -16.36
C ASP A 31 -5.98 1.40 -16.79
N GLY A 32 -6.79 0.86 -15.88
CA GLY A 32 -7.67 -0.29 -16.13
C GLY A 32 -6.95 -1.64 -16.01
N VAL A 33 -6.43 -1.98 -14.83
CA VAL A 33 -5.70 -3.24 -14.59
C VAL A 33 -6.53 -4.50 -14.88
N PHE A 34 -7.86 -4.43 -14.78
CA PHE A 34 -8.79 -5.52 -15.11
C PHE A 34 -9.39 -5.41 -16.52
N ASN A 35 -8.87 -4.52 -17.37
CA ASN A 35 -9.25 -4.48 -18.79
C ASN A 35 -8.56 -5.64 -19.54
N PRO A 36 -9.31 -6.54 -20.21
CA PRO A 36 -8.72 -7.66 -20.97
C PRO A 36 -7.73 -7.24 -22.09
N ALA A 37 -7.72 -5.96 -22.50
CA ALA A 37 -6.72 -5.45 -23.42
C ALA A 37 -5.34 -5.22 -22.77
N ASN A 38 -5.26 -5.18 -21.44
CA ASN A 38 -4.04 -4.94 -20.66
C ASN A 38 -3.49 -6.28 -20.11
N PRO A 39 -2.51 -6.93 -20.76
CA PRO A 39 -2.04 -8.27 -20.39
C PRO A 39 -1.11 -8.30 -19.17
N GLN A 40 -0.75 -7.17 -18.57
CA GLN A 40 0.34 -7.09 -17.58
C GLN A 40 0.06 -7.91 -16.31
N LEU A 41 -1.16 -7.84 -15.76
CA LEU A 41 -1.53 -8.69 -14.61
C LEU A 41 -1.53 -10.17 -14.99
N TYR A 42 -2.07 -10.51 -16.16
CA TYR A 42 -2.05 -11.87 -16.70
C TYR A 42 -0.62 -12.41 -16.85
N GLN A 43 0.33 -11.61 -17.36
CA GLN A 43 1.71 -12.03 -17.56
C GLN A 43 2.36 -12.51 -16.26
N LEU A 44 2.04 -11.89 -15.12
CA LEU A 44 2.53 -12.29 -13.80
C LEU A 44 1.89 -13.59 -13.28
N TYR A 45 0.66 -13.91 -13.70
CA TYR A 45 -0.08 -15.11 -13.27
C TYR A 45 -0.04 -16.28 -14.26
N SER A 46 0.29 -16.04 -15.52
CA SER A 46 0.37 -17.07 -16.57
C SER A 46 1.33 -18.22 -16.24
N PRO A 47 2.49 -18.03 -15.56
CA PRO A 47 3.35 -19.14 -15.18
C PRO A 47 2.77 -20.04 -14.08
N TRP A 48 1.82 -19.51 -13.30
CA TRP A 48 1.18 -20.21 -12.18
C TRP A 48 -0.10 -20.93 -12.59
N GLY A 49 -0.80 -20.41 -13.60
CA GLY A 49 -2.03 -21.00 -14.13
C GLY A 49 -3.23 -20.95 -13.18
N ARG A 50 -3.15 -20.20 -12.08
CA ARG A 50 -4.22 -19.94 -11.11
C ARG A 50 -3.89 -18.69 -10.30
N CYS A 51 -4.89 -18.11 -9.62
CA CYS A 51 -4.72 -16.94 -8.76
C CYS A 51 -5.56 -17.04 -7.48
N LEU A 52 -4.93 -16.79 -6.33
CA LEU A 52 -5.61 -16.46 -5.09
C LEU A 52 -5.54 -14.94 -4.90
N ALA A 53 -6.70 -14.30 -4.84
CA ALA A 53 -6.83 -12.89 -4.54
C ALA A 53 -7.39 -12.65 -3.13
N VAL A 54 -6.77 -11.75 -2.38
CA VAL A 54 -7.33 -11.13 -1.17
C VAL A 54 -7.88 -9.76 -1.57
N MET A 55 -9.19 -9.58 -1.48
CA MET A 55 -9.88 -8.41 -2.02
C MET A 55 -10.75 -7.72 -0.97
N ASP A 56 -10.67 -6.40 -0.90
CA ASP A 56 -11.61 -5.59 -0.12
C ASP A 56 -13.06 -5.84 -0.58
N LEU A 57 -13.98 -6.07 0.36
CA LEU A 57 -15.37 -6.43 0.05
C LEU A 57 -16.12 -5.33 -0.71
N ASN A 58 -15.86 -4.05 -0.44
CA ASN A 58 -16.51 -2.97 -1.18
C ASN A 58 -15.99 -2.89 -2.61
N ILE A 59 -14.68 -3.09 -2.80
CA ILE A 59 -14.09 -3.17 -4.14
C ILE A 59 -14.59 -4.42 -4.88
N PHE A 60 -14.71 -5.57 -4.21
CA PHE A 60 -15.29 -6.77 -4.82
C PHE A 60 -16.71 -6.52 -5.32
N ASN A 61 -17.54 -5.81 -4.55
CA ASN A 61 -18.92 -5.50 -4.95
C ASN A 61 -18.98 -4.59 -6.18
N LEU A 62 -17.97 -3.74 -6.42
CA LEU A 62 -17.91 -2.82 -7.55
C LEU A 62 -17.21 -3.42 -8.78
N TYR A 63 -16.07 -4.08 -8.58
CA TYR A 63 -15.13 -4.49 -9.63
C TYR A 63 -14.92 -6.01 -9.70
N GLY A 64 -15.52 -6.81 -8.80
CA GLY A 64 -15.33 -8.25 -8.74
C GLY A 64 -15.78 -8.97 -10.03
N GLN A 65 -16.84 -8.49 -10.68
CA GLN A 65 -17.25 -9.03 -11.99
C GLN A 65 -16.25 -8.69 -13.10
N GLU A 66 -15.69 -7.48 -13.09
CA GLU A 66 -14.68 -7.06 -14.08
C GLU A 66 -13.40 -7.89 -13.91
N MET A 67 -12.94 -8.07 -12.67
CA MET A 67 -11.84 -8.94 -12.33
C MET A 67 -12.09 -10.39 -12.77
N GLN A 68 -13.27 -10.95 -12.48
CA GLN A 68 -13.59 -12.31 -12.92
C GLN A 68 -13.54 -12.44 -14.46
N ARG A 69 -14.12 -11.48 -15.19
CA ARG A 69 -14.08 -11.47 -16.67
C ARG A 69 -12.65 -11.36 -17.20
N TYR A 70 -11.77 -10.59 -16.54
CA TYR A 70 -10.36 -10.50 -16.90
C TYR A 70 -9.67 -11.87 -16.81
N PHE A 71 -9.82 -12.55 -15.66
CA PHE A 71 -9.21 -13.86 -15.44
C PHE A 71 -9.82 -14.95 -16.34
N ASP A 72 -11.14 -14.91 -16.58
CA ASP A 72 -11.84 -15.80 -17.51
C ASP A 72 -11.36 -15.61 -18.96
N HIS A 73 -11.15 -14.37 -19.40
CA HIS A 73 -10.65 -14.05 -20.73
C HIS A 73 -9.28 -14.72 -21.00
N TYR A 74 -8.42 -14.75 -20.00
CA TYR A 74 -7.10 -15.38 -20.07
C TYR A 74 -7.08 -16.86 -19.64
N GLY A 75 -8.24 -17.43 -19.26
CA GLY A 75 -8.35 -18.83 -18.85
C GLY A 75 -7.61 -19.17 -17.55
N ILE A 76 -7.44 -18.21 -16.63
CA ILE A 76 -6.79 -18.43 -15.34
C ILE A 76 -7.88 -18.55 -14.25
N PRO A 77 -8.01 -19.70 -13.56
CA PRO A 77 -8.90 -19.85 -12.42
C PRO A 77 -8.60 -18.85 -11.30
N LEU A 78 -9.63 -18.14 -10.85
CA LEU A 78 -9.55 -17.13 -9.80
C LEU A 78 -10.30 -17.60 -8.54
N THR A 79 -9.62 -17.60 -7.41
CA THR A 79 -10.21 -17.76 -6.07
C THR A 79 -10.09 -16.46 -5.30
N ILE A 80 -11.16 -16.01 -4.65
CA ILE A 80 -11.18 -14.70 -3.96
C ILE A 80 -11.51 -14.89 -2.48
N HIS A 81 -10.56 -14.55 -1.62
CA HIS A 81 -10.79 -14.26 -0.20
C HIS A 81 -11.29 -12.82 -0.07
N LYS A 82 -12.53 -12.64 0.36
CA LYS A 82 -13.13 -11.31 0.56
C LYS A 82 -12.93 -10.89 2.01
N THR A 83 -12.45 -9.68 2.23
CA THR A 83 -12.24 -9.14 3.57
C THR A 83 -12.76 -7.70 3.68
N MET A 84 -13.20 -7.31 4.86
CA MET A 84 -13.60 -5.93 5.15
C MET A 84 -12.78 -5.44 6.33
N ILE A 85 -11.74 -4.66 6.05
CA ILE A 85 -10.79 -4.22 7.06
C ILE A 85 -11.01 -2.74 7.36
N GLY A 86 -11.75 -2.46 8.42
CA GLY A 86 -11.67 -1.18 9.13
C GLY A 86 -10.51 -1.18 10.13
N GLU A 87 -10.17 -0.02 10.70
CA GLU A 87 -9.02 0.11 11.61
C GLU A 87 -9.07 -0.84 12.82
N LYS A 88 -10.28 -1.15 13.33
CA LYS A 88 -10.49 -2.16 14.40
C LYS A 88 -10.25 -3.60 13.94
N ALA A 89 -10.56 -3.88 12.68
CA ALA A 89 -10.36 -5.20 12.07
C ALA A 89 -8.91 -5.41 11.61
N LYS A 90 -8.06 -4.38 11.66
CA LYS A 90 -6.63 -4.49 11.36
C LYS A 90 -5.89 -5.25 12.46
N SER A 91 -6.10 -6.57 12.53
CA SER A 91 -5.82 -7.43 13.68
C SER A 91 -5.16 -8.75 13.27
N MET A 92 -4.63 -9.48 14.26
CA MET A 92 -4.13 -10.83 14.05
C MET A 92 -5.21 -11.81 13.59
N ASP A 93 -6.46 -11.66 14.02
CA ASP A 93 -7.56 -12.55 13.64
C ASP A 93 -7.86 -12.46 12.13
N THR A 94 -7.88 -11.24 11.59
CA THR A 94 -8.04 -11.02 10.14
C THR A 94 -6.82 -11.48 9.35
N LEU A 95 -5.61 -11.34 9.91
CA LEU A 95 -4.43 -11.93 9.30
C LEU A 95 -4.55 -13.46 9.23
N LEU A 96 -5.00 -14.11 10.30
CA LEU A 96 -5.15 -15.57 10.36
C LEU A 96 -6.21 -16.07 9.38
N SER A 97 -7.33 -15.35 9.19
CA SER A 97 -8.32 -15.74 8.18
C SER A 97 -7.77 -15.72 6.75
N ILE A 98 -6.82 -14.82 6.46
CA ILE A 98 -6.12 -14.78 5.16
C ILE A 98 -5.16 -15.98 5.07
N VAL A 99 -4.42 -16.28 6.15
CA VAL A 99 -3.52 -17.44 6.23
C VAL A 99 -4.28 -18.76 6.02
N ASP A 100 -5.48 -18.89 6.56
CA ASP A 100 -6.34 -20.06 6.35
C ASP A 100 -6.66 -20.23 4.86
N SER A 101 -7.06 -19.14 4.18
CA SER A 101 -7.31 -19.18 2.72
C SER A 101 -6.06 -19.47 1.89
N MET A 102 -4.89 -18.97 2.30
CA MET A 102 -3.60 -19.31 1.66
C MET A 102 -3.25 -20.79 1.84
N THR A 103 -3.63 -21.38 2.97
CA THR A 103 -3.44 -22.80 3.30
C THR A 103 -4.37 -23.67 2.49
N ASP A 104 -5.66 -23.34 2.46
CA ASP A 104 -6.70 -24.07 1.73
C ASP A 104 -6.47 -24.04 0.22
N PHE A 105 -6.02 -22.90 -0.32
CA PHE A 105 -5.63 -22.80 -1.74
C PHE A 105 -4.36 -23.61 -2.07
N GLY A 106 -3.54 -23.89 -1.06
CA GLY A 106 -2.27 -24.59 -1.22
C GLY A 106 -1.23 -23.76 -1.96
N ILE A 107 -1.02 -22.51 -1.56
CA ILE A 107 -0.04 -21.59 -2.18
C ILE A 107 1.35 -22.24 -2.25
N TYR A 108 1.95 -22.27 -3.44
CA TYR A 108 3.35 -22.68 -3.60
C TYR A 108 4.29 -21.59 -3.05
N ARG A 109 5.49 -21.96 -2.61
CA ARG A 109 6.38 -21.06 -1.85
C ARG A 109 6.69 -19.72 -2.55
N LYS A 110 6.76 -19.70 -3.89
CA LYS A 110 7.04 -18.49 -4.68
C LYS A 110 5.82 -17.97 -5.45
N GLU A 111 4.67 -18.65 -5.35
CA GLU A 111 3.44 -18.24 -6.02
C GLU A 111 2.89 -16.97 -5.36
N PRO A 112 2.65 -15.89 -6.13
CA PRO A 112 2.27 -14.61 -5.56
C PRO A 112 0.77 -14.55 -5.22
N VAL A 113 0.43 -14.14 -4.01
CA VAL A 113 -0.95 -13.75 -3.67
C VAL A 113 -1.28 -12.40 -4.29
N LEU A 114 -2.45 -12.26 -4.91
CA LEU A 114 -2.93 -10.97 -5.41
C LEU A 114 -3.64 -10.22 -4.29
N VAL A 115 -3.25 -8.97 -4.02
CA VAL A 115 -3.85 -8.17 -2.95
C VAL A 115 -4.46 -6.91 -3.53
N VAL A 116 -5.79 -6.79 -3.45
CA VAL A 116 -6.58 -5.71 -4.07
C VAL A 116 -7.38 -4.95 -3.01
N GLY A 117 -7.01 -3.71 -2.72
CA GLY A 117 -7.70 -2.92 -1.69
C GLY A 117 -6.96 -1.66 -1.26
N GLY A 118 -7.49 -0.98 -0.24
CA GLY A 118 -6.82 0.16 0.38
C GLY A 118 -5.65 -0.23 1.28
N GLY A 119 -5.02 0.77 1.91
CA GLY A 119 -3.85 0.58 2.80
C GLY A 119 -4.07 -0.46 3.91
N LEU A 120 -5.28 -0.57 4.44
CA LEU A 120 -5.61 -1.56 5.48
C LEU A 120 -5.55 -3.00 4.95
N VAL A 121 -6.09 -3.26 3.75
CA VAL A 121 -6.05 -4.59 3.15
C VAL A 121 -4.62 -4.96 2.75
N THR A 122 -3.87 -4.02 2.16
CA THR A 122 -2.49 -4.27 1.75
C THR A 122 -1.56 -4.49 2.92
N ASP A 123 -1.77 -3.82 4.06
CA ASP A 123 -0.97 -4.04 5.27
C ASP A 123 -1.23 -5.42 5.88
N VAL A 124 -2.50 -5.81 6.07
CA VAL A 124 -2.82 -7.08 6.74
C VAL A 124 -2.46 -8.27 5.84
N ALA A 125 -2.84 -8.22 4.56
CA ALA A 125 -2.52 -9.28 3.61
C ALA A 125 -1.02 -9.36 3.31
N GLY A 126 -0.34 -8.21 3.21
CA GLY A 126 1.11 -8.17 3.06
C GLY A 126 1.83 -8.77 4.26
N PHE A 127 1.36 -8.52 5.48
CA PHE A 127 1.92 -9.15 6.68
C PHE A 127 1.61 -10.66 6.76
N ALA A 128 0.41 -11.08 6.32
CA ALA A 128 0.10 -12.50 6.15
C ALA A 128 1.10 -13.18 5.18
N CYS A 129 1.41 -12.54 4.05
CA CYS A 129 2.39 -13.04 3.08
C CYS A 129 3.82 -13.08 3.63
N ALA A 130 4.21 -12.09 4.42
CA ALA A 130 5.51 -12.07 5.10
C ALA A 130 5.64 -13.26 6.09
N ALA A 131 4.59 -13.54 6.85
CA ALA A 131 4.57 -14.60 7.85
C ALA A 131 4.42 -15.99 7.22
N TYR A 132 3.63 -16.13 6.15
CA TYR A 132 3.33 -17.42 5.53
C TYR A 132 4.59 -18.04 4.93
N ARG A 133 4.95 -19.23 5.44
CA ARG A 133 6.19 -19.94 5.10
C ARG A 133 7.46 -19.05 5.19
N ARG A 134 7.41 -18.06 6.09
CA ARG A 134 8.46 -17.08 6.43
C ARG A 134 8.83 -16.08 5.33
N ASN A 135 8.28 -16.21 4.13
CA ASN A 135 8.40 -15.26 3.02
C ASN A 135 7.60 -15.83 1.82
N THR A 136 6.42 -15.26 1.54
CA THR A 136 5.63 -15.56 0.34
C THR A 136 5.47 -14.31 -0.51
N ASN A 137 5.65 -14.46 -1.82
CA ASN A 137 5.51 -13.36 -2.77
C ASN A 137 4.06 -12.86 -2.81
N TYR A 138 3.88 -11.59 -3.19
CA TYR A 138 2.56 -11.02 -3.39
C TYR A 138 2.62 -9.82 -4.35
N ILE A 139 1.50 -9.53 -4.99
CA ILE A 139 1.31 -8.40 -5.90
C ILE A 139 0.26 -7.47 -5.31
N ARG A 140 0.48 -6.15 -5.38
CA ARG A 140 -0.48 -5.15 -4.87
C ARG A 140 -1.22 -4.44 -6.00
N ILE A 141 -2.51 -4.23 -5.80
CA ILE A 141 -3.37 -3.31 -6.57
C ILE A 141 -4.06 -2.40 -5.54
N PRO A 142 -3.42 -1.29 -5.12
CA PRO A 142 -4.04 -0.29 -4.27
C PRO A 142 -5.27 0.37 -4.92
N THR A 143 -6.35 0.53 -4.16
CA THR A 143 -7.62 1.09 -4.66
C THR A 143 -8.05 2.39 -3.97
N THR A 144 -7.20 2.93 -3.09
CA THR A 144 -7.46 4.18 -2.35
C THR A 144 -6.31 5.14 -2.57
N VAL A 145 -6.52 6.44 -2.36
CA VAL A 145 -5.43 7.43 -2.45
C VAL A 145 -4.27 7.04 -1.53
N ILE A 146 -4.53 6.75 -0.24
CA ILE A 146 -3.48 6.29 0.71
C ILE A 146 -2.74 5.07 0.16
N GLY A 147 -3.46 4.09 -0.37
CA GLY A 147 -2.84 2.92 -0.98
C GLY A 147 -1.92 3.30 -2.14
N LEU A 148 -2.41 4.11 -3.07
CA LEU A 148 -1.74 4.45 -4.32
C LEU A 148 -0.48 5.30 -4.11
N ILE A 149 -0.44 6.17 -3.10
CA ILE A 149 0.65 7.14 -2.91
C ILE A 149 1.49 6.97 -1.64
N ASP A 150 1.08 6.11 -0.69
CA ASP A 150 1.81 5.87 0.56
C ASP A 150 1.91 4.37 0.92
N ALA A 151 0.80 3.76 1.36
CA ALA A 151 0.82 2.43 1.96
C ALA A 151 1.34 1.34 1.00
N SER A 152 0.97 1.39 -0.29
CA SER A 152 1.50 0.45 -1.29
C SER A 152 2.77 0.93 -1.96
N VAL A 153 3.29 2.11 -1.63
CA VAL A 153 4.64 2.56 -2.03
C VAL A 153 5.69 2.08 -1.03
N SER A 154 5.32 2.03 0.25
CA SER A 154 6.14 1.45 1.32
C SER A 154 6.20 -0.09 1.25
N ILE A 155 7.23 -0.69 1.85
CA ILE A 155 7.32 -2.14 2.09
C ILE A 155 6.84 -2.54 3.50
N LYS A 156 6.39 -1.57 4.29
CA LYS A 156 5.91 -1.80 5.66
C LYS A 156 4.52 -2.37 5.63
N VAL A 157 4.35 -3.48 6.33
CA VAL A 157 3.09 -4.19 6.47
C VAL A 157 2.86 -4.48 7.94
N ALA A 158 1.63 -4.35 8.43
CA ALA A 158 1.38 -4.43 9.86
C ALA A 158 -0.08 -4.74 10.24
N VAL A 159 -0.26 -5.14 11.49
CA VAL A 159 -1.53 -5.15 12.21
C VAL A 159 -1.41 -4.36 13.52
N ASN A 160 -2.55 -3.92 14.04
CA ASN A 160 -2.64 -3.32 15.37
C ASN A 160 -2.57 -4.42 16.44
N TYR A 161 -2.07 -4.08 17.64
CA TYR A 161 -2.08 -4.98 18.80
C TYR A 161 -2.51 -4.23 20.06
N GLY A 162 -3.62 -4.66 20.66
CA GLY A 162 -4.28 -3.90 21.74
C GLY A 162 -4.65 -2.50 21.27
N ARG A 163 -4.14 -1.47 21.96
CA ARG A 163 -4.35 -0.05 21.62
C ARG A 163 -3.21 0.57 20.81
N TYR A 164 -2.29 -0.25 20.31
CA TYR A 164 -1.09 0.22 19.62
C TYR A 164 -1.20 0.01 18.11
N LYS A 165 -1.15 1.12 17.37
CA LYS A 165 -1.18 1.12 15.91
C LYS A 165 0.07 0.45 15.34
N ASN A 166 -0.09 -0.39 14.33
CA ASN A 166 0.97 -1.03 13.54
C ASN A 166 2.08 -1.68 14.39
N ARG A 167 1.71 -2.26 15.55
CA ARG A 167 2.69 -2.76 16.53
C ARG A 167 3.35 -4.07 16.10
N LEU A 168 2.64 -4.89 15.33
CA LEU A 168 3.16 -6.16 14.81
C LEU A 168 3.22 -6.04 13.28
N GLY A 169 4.35 -6.38 12.68
CA GLY A 169 4.52 -6.20 11.24
C GLY A 169 5.86 -6.70 10.72
N ALA A 170 6.13 -6.38 9.45
CA ALA A 170 7.35 -6.72 8.75
C ALA A 170 7.71 -5.65 7.71
N TYR A 171 8.97 -5.67 7.28
CA TYR A 171 9.42 -5.03 6.04
C TYR A 171 9.38 -6.10 4.95
N HIS A 172 8.30 -6.13 4.17
CA HIS A 172 8.06 -7.18 3.16
C HIS A 172 7.61 -6.56 1.84
N ALA A 173 8.54 -6.44 0.90
CA ALA A 173 8.26 -5.85 -0.40
C ALA A 173 7.34 -6.76 -1.23
N PRO A 174 6.34 -6.20 -1.95
CA PRO A 174 5.65 -6.96 -2.98
C PRO A 174 6.62 -7.28 -4.12
N SER A 175 6.33 -8.29 -4.93
CA SER A 175 7.08 -8.50 -6.16
C SER A 175 6.75 -7.45 -7.23
N HIS A 176 5.53 -6.91 -7.22
CA HIS A 176 5.05 -5.90 -8.16
C HIS A 176 3.86 -5.11 -7.57
N THR A 177 3.70 -3.84 -7.96
CA THR A 177 2.54 -3.01 -7.59
C THR A 177 1.95 -2.31 -8.82
N PHE A 178 0.68 -2.58 -9.13
CA PHE A 178 -0.05 -1.85 -10.17
C PHE A 178 -0.71 -0.59 -9.59
N LEU A 179 -0.37 0.56 -10.14
CA LEU A 179 -0.91 1.86 -9.76
C LEU A 179 -1.98 2.28 -10.78
N ASP A 180 -3.18 1.77 -10.57
CA ASP A 180 -4.36 2.11 -11.35
C ASP A 180 -5.18 3.20 -10.64
N PHE A 181 -5.01 4.44 -11.08
CA PHE A 181 -5.73 5.57 -10.48
C PHE A 181 -7.21 5.58 -10.86
N THR A 182 -7.68 4.78 -11.82
CA THR A 182 -9.09 4.77 -12.23
C THR A 182 -10.03 4.26 -11.13
N PHE A 183 -9.52 3.50 -10.14
CA PHE A 183 -10.27 3.14 -8.94
C PHE A 183 -10.76 4.35 -8.14
N LEU A 184 -10.09 5.49 -8.23
CA LEU A 184 -10.49 6.70 -7.51
C LEU A 184 -11.84 7.27 -7.99
N ARG A 185 -12.31 6.89 -9.19
CA ARG A 185 -13.63 7.27 -9.70
C ARG A 185 -14.77 6.84 -8.77
N SER A 186 -14.65 5.69 -8.10
CA SER A 186 -15.68 5.17 -7.19
C SER A 186 -15.38 5.42 -5.72
N LEU A 187 -14.24 6.04 -5.40
CA LEU A 187 -13.80 6.21 -4.03
C LEU A 187 -14.60 7.36 -3.35
N PRO A 188 -15.20 7.14 -2.16
CA PRO A 188 -15.93 8.19 -1.48
C PRO A 188 -15.08 9.42 -1.21
N VAL A 189 -15.67 10.63 -1.33
CA VAL A 189 -14.97 11.92 -1.11
C VAL A 189 -14.24 11.97 0.23
N ALA A 190 -14.81 11.38 1.28
CA ALA A 190 -14.16 11.30 2.59
C ALA A 190 -12.85 10.49 2.58
N GLN A 191 -12.74 9.47 1.72
CA GLN A 191 -11.51 8.68 1.53
C GLN A 191 -10.52 9.38 0.57
N ILE A 192 -11.02 10.15 -0.40
CA ILE A 192 -10.17 11.05 -1.20
C ILE A 192 -9.48 12.07 -0.27
N ARG A 193 -10.24 12.77 0.57
CA ARG A 193 -9.71 13.70 1.59
C ARG A 193 -8.74 13.03 2.55
N ASN A 194 -9.04 11.79 2.94
CA ASN A 194 -8.18 11.01 3.83
C ASN A 194 -6.77 10.84 3.23
N GLY A 195 -6.65 10.43 1.97
CA GLY A 195 -5.33 10.29 1.33
C GLY A 195 -4.70 11.60 0.86
N PHE A 196 -5.50 12.63 0.60
CA PHE A 196 -4.98 13.97 0.32
C PHE A 196 -4.06 14.48 1.43
N ALA A 197 -4.34 14.11 2.70
CA ALA A 197 -3.52 14.46 3.84
C ALA A 197 -2.06 13.98 3.73
N GLU A 198 -1.83 12.81 3.11
CA GLU A 198 -0.49 12.24 2.94
C GLU A 198 0.31 12.95 1.85
N LEU A 199 -0.37 13.38 0.78
CA LEU A 199 0.24 14.24 -0.23
C LEU A 199 0.65 15.60 0.36
N ILE A 200 -0.19 16.20 1.22
CA ILE A 200 0.21 17.40 1.99
C ILE A 200 1.41 17.08 2.88
N LYS A 201 1.44 15.93 3.59
CA LYS A 201 2.58 15.54 4.45
C LYS A 201 3.89 15.58 3.70
N ILE A 202 3.99 14.83 2.60
CA ILE A 202 5.27 14.72 1.90
C ILE A 202 5.64 16.03 1.19
N SER A 203 4.68 16.71 0.58
CA SER A 203 4.95 17.94 -0.17
C SER A 203 5.39 19.10 0.72
N THR A 204 4.80 19.27 1.92
CA THR A 204 5.21 20.33 2.87
C THR A 204 6.66 20.19 3.32
N CYS A 205 7.20 18.97 3.39
CA CYS A 205 8.56 18.74 3.91
C CYS A 205 9.60 18.47 2.81
N ALA A 206 9.19 18.07 1.60
CA ALA A 206 10.11 17.56 0.60
C ALA A 206 9.80 17.98 -0.85
N HIS A 207 8.64 18.58 -1.16
CA HIS A 207 8.30 18.88 -2.56
C HIS A 207 7.37 20.10 -2.73
N LYS A 208 7.98 21.30 -2.80
CA LYS A 208 7.25 22.59 -2.89
C LYS A 208 6.30 22.66 -4.09
N GLU A 209 6.73 22.23 -5.28
CA GLU A 209 5.87 22.31 -6.48
C GLU A 209 4.59 21.49 -6.32
N THR A 210 4.68 20.32 -5.68
CA THR A 210 3.50 19.49 -5.40
C THR A 210 2.59 20.18 -4.39
N TYR A 211 3.15 20.83 -3.38
CA TYR A 211 2.39 21.59 -2.39
C TYR A 211 1.62 22.74 -3.05
N ASP A 212 2.28 23.53 -3.89
CA ASP A 212 1.66 24.66 -4.60
C ASP A 212 0.51 24.19 -5.53
N LEU A 213 0.68 23.04 -6.21
CA LEU A 213 -0.38 22.45 -7.03
C LEU A 213 -1.55 21.91 -6.21
N LEU A 214 -1.27 21.26 -5.08
CA LEU A 214 -2.31 20.78 -4.15
C LEU A 214 -3.13 21.95 -3.60
N GLU A 215 -2.47 23.05 -3.23
CA GLU A 215 -3.14 24.28 -2.76
C GLU A 215 -4.01 24.89 -3.85
N LYS A 216 -3.46 25.05 -5.07
CA LYS A 216 -4.16 25.66 -6.21
C LYS A 216 -5.39 24.86 -6.68
N TYR A 217 -5.32 23.52 -6.69
CA TYR A 217 -6.35 22.66 -7.27
C TYR A 217 -7.11 21.82 -6.22
N CYS A 218 -7.02 22.17 -4.93
CA CYS A 218 -7.53 21.39 -3.80
C CYS A 218 -8.97 20.89 -3.99
N GLU A 219 -9.91 21.81 -4.19
CA GLU A 219 -11.34 21.49 -4.31
C GLU A 219 -11.62 20.63 -5.56
N GLN A 220 -10.99 20.94 -6.69
CA GLN A 220 -11.16 20.16 -7.92
C GLN A 220 -10.64 18.74 -7.73
N LEU A 221 -9.45 18.55 -7.17
CA LEU A 221 -8.86 17.23 -6.92
C LEU A 221 -9.73 16.39 -5.97
N ILE A 222 -10.29 17.01 -4.93
CA ILE A 222 -11.15 16.31 -3.97
C ILE A 222 -12.49 15.91 -4.62
N ASN A 223 -13.17 16.85 -5.27
CA ASN A 223 -14.53 16.64 -5.76
C ASN A 223 -14.58 15.77 -7.03
N THR A 224 -13.49 15.72 -7.78
CA THR A 224 -13.39 14.90 -9.02
C THR A 224 -12.66 13.57 -8.84
N GLY A 225 -12.31 13.21 -7.59
CA GLY A 225 -11.56 11.99 -7.31
C GLY A 225 -10.20 11.95 -8.04
N PHE A 226 -9.42 13.03 -7.94
CA PHE A 226 -8.16 13.21 -8.68
C PHE A 226 -8.34 13.18 -10.21
N GLY A 227 -9.40 13.85 -10.70
CA GLY A 227 -9.70 13.97 -12.12
C GLY A 227 -10.18 12.67 -12.77
N ARG A 228 -10.77 11.76 -11.99
CA ARG A 228 -11.25 10.44 -12.44
C ARG A 228 -12.77 10.33 -12.52
N SER A 229 -13.50 11.29 -11.99
CA SER A 229 -14.94 11.43 -12.20
C SER A 229 -15.25 11.85 -13.64
N ASP A 230 -16.47 11.55 -14.09
CA ASP A 230 -16.89 11.79 -15.48
C ASP A 230 -17.02 13.30 -15.81
N ASP A 231 -17.16 14.15 -14.80
CA ASP A 231 -17.28 15.61 -14.90
C ASP A 231 -15.93 16.34 -14.81
N ALA A 232 -14.82 15.62 -14.62
CA ALA A 232 -13.50 16.21 -14.51
C ALA A 232 -12.99 16.78 -15.84
N SER A 233 -12.40 17.99 -15.82
CA SER A 233 -11.72 18.49 -17.00
C SER A 233 -10.41 17.72 -17.26
N PRO A 234 -9.98 17.58 -18.53
CA PRO A 234 -8.71 16.93 -18.86
C PRO A 234 -7.49 17.57 -18.16
N GLU A 235 -7.54 18.88 -17.89
CA GLU A 235 -6.49 19.58 -17.14
C GLU A 235 -6.33 19.02 -15.73
N ILE A 236 -7.44 18.76 -15.02
CA ILE A 236 -7.38 18.24 -13.65
C ILE A 236 -6.78 16.83 -13.64
N LYS A 237 -7.09 15.98 -14.62
CA LYS A 237 -6.45 14.66 -14.76
C LYS A 237 -4.93 14.79 -14.90
N VAL A 238 -4.46 15.67 -15.79
CA VAL A 238 -3.01 15.90 -16.00
C VAL A 238 -2.32 16.40 -14.73
N VAL A 239 -2.94 17.37 -14.03
CA VAL A 239 -2.40 17.91 -12.78
C VAL A 239 -2.38 16.85 -11.68
N ALA A 240 -3.44 16.06 -11.54
CA ALA A 240 -3.52 14.95 -10.59
C ALA A 240 -2.42 13.91 -10.82
N ASP A 241 -2.21 13.51 -12.08
CA ASP A 241 -1.19 12.52 -12.45
C ASP A 241 0.22 13.03 -12.13
N LYS A 242 0.47 14.32 -12.39
CA LYS A 242 1.73 14.98 -12.03
C LYS A 242 1.96 14.97 -10.51
N ILE A 243 0.95 15.38 -9.72
CA ILE A 243 1.00 15.40 -8.25
C ILE A 243 1.30 14.00 -7.70
N CYS A 244 0.53 13.00 -8.12
CA CYS A 244 0.65 11.64 -7.60
C CYS A 244 2.00 11.02 -7.97
N ARG A 245 2.46 11.18 -9.22
CA ARG A 245 3.77 10.69 -9.65
C ARG A 245 4.92 11.34 -8.88
N ALA A 246 4.87 12.66 -8.69
CA ALA A 246 5.88 13.38 -7.93
C ALA A 246 5.88 12.96 -6.45
N GLY A 247 4.70 12.82 -5.84
CA GLY A 247 4.56 12.35 -4.45
C GLY A 247 5.14 10.96 -4.23
N ILE A 248 4.81 10.00 -5.11
CA ILE A 248 5.36 8.64 -5.05
C ILE A 248 6.88 8.65 -5.20
N HIS A 249 7.39 9.39 -6.20
CA HIS A 249 8.83 9.46 -6.46
C HIS A 249 9.59 10.06 -5.27
N GLU A 250 9.07 11.12 -4.66
CA GLU A 250 9.70 11.73 -3.49
C GLU A 250 9.67 10.79 -2.28
N MET A 251 8.59 10.03 -2.08
CA MET A 251 8.52 9.03 -1.03
C MET A 251 9.59 7.95 -1.21
N LEU A 252 9.74 7.44 -2.44
CA LEU A 252 10.73 6.42 -2.77
C LEU A 252 12.15 6.93 -2.54
N LYS A 253 12.47 8.17 -2.91
CA LYS A 253 13.80 8.77 -2.65
C LYS A 253 14.14 8.80 -1.17
N LEU A 254 13.16 9.12 -0.32
CA LEU A 254 13.36 9.25 1.12
C LEU A 254 13.46 7.88 1.82
N GLU A 255 12.68 6.88 1.39
CA GLU A 255 12.61 5.58 2.06
C GLU A 255 13.59 4.53 1.53
N THR A 256 13.93 4.54 0.23
CA THR A 256 14.77 3.50 -0.40
C THR A 256 16.17 3.36 0.25
N PRO A 257 16.85 4.44 0.67
CA PRO A 257 18.13 4.31 1.39
C PRO A 257 17.99 3.72 2.81
N ASN A 258 16.77 3.55 3.32
CA ASN A 258 16.49 3.22 4.72
C ASN A 258 15.28 2.26 4.87
N LEU A 259 15.17 1.26 3.99
CA LEU A 259 14.00 0.37 3.89
C LEU A 259 13.65 -0.41 5.17
N HIS A 260 14.61 -0.60 6.07
CA HIS A 260 14.41 -1.26 7.37
C HIS A 260 14.38 -0.28 8.56
N GLU A 261 14.30 1.03 8.28
CA GLU A 261 14.29 2.10 9.29
C GLU A 261 15.46 2.01 10.30
N ILE A 262 16.66 1.66 9.84
CA ILE A 262 17.87 1.64 10.68
C ILE A 262 18.18 3.07 11.18
N MET A 263 17.97 4.07 10.31
CA MET A 263 18.01 5.48 10.69
C MET A 263 16.61 5.94 11.11
N LEU A 264 16.49 6.56 12.29
CA LEU A 264 15.20 6.95 12.87
C LEU A 264 14.77 8.40 12.54
N ASP A 265 15.68 9.24 12.04
CA ASP A 265 15.38 10.59 11.58
C ASP A 265 14.69 10.55 10.21
N ARG A 266 13.36 10.41 10.24
CA ARG A 266 12.57 10.11 9.05
C ARG A 266 11.64 11.25 8.68
N VAL A 267 11.93 11.91 7.56
CA VAL A 267 11.13 13.03 7.02
C VAL A 267 9.66 12.63 6.85
N ILE A 268 9.40 11.45 6.30
CA ILE A 268 8.03 10.98 6.04
C ILE A 268 7.27 10.60 7.33
N ALA A 269 7.93 10.57 8.49
CA ALA A 269 7.28 10.42 9.78
C ALA A 269 6.65 11.73 10.28
N TYR A 270 6.76 12.83 9.51
CA TYR A 270 6.04 14.05 9.81
C TYR A 270 4.52 13.79 9.93
N GLY A 271 3.91 14.36 10.96
CA GLY A 271 2.50 14.11 11.31
C GLY A 271 2.21 12.73 11.93
N HIS A 272 3.22 11.87 12.13
CA HIS A 272 3.08 10.52 12.69
C HIS A 272 3.59 10.37 14.13
N THR A 273 3.99 11.45 14.79
CA THR A 273 4.44 11.41 16.19
C THR A 273 3.29 11.15 17.16
N TRP A 274 2.19 11.91 17.05
CA TRP A 274 1.02 11.76 17.93
C TRP A 274 -0.19 11.12 17.24
N SER A 275 -0.22 11.10 15.90
CA SER A 275 -1.37 10.60 15.17
C SER A 275 -1.67 9.13 15.44
N PRO A 276 -0.69 8.22 15.65
CA PRO A 276 -1.01 6.82 15.93
C PRO A 276 -1.82 6.63 17.20
N LEU A 277 -1.56 7.44 18.22
CA LEU A 277 -2.34 7.44 19.46
C LEU A 277 -3.70 8.11 19.24
N HIS A 278 -3.70 9.32 18.68
CA HIS A 278 -4.93 10.10 18.48
C HIS A 278 -5.95 9.38 17.59
N GLU A 279 -5.47 8.64 16.59
CA GLU A 279 -6.31 7.86 15.68
C GLU A 279 -7.11 6.77 16.39
N LEU A 280 -6.50 6.08 17.36
CA LEU A 280 -7.07 4.92 18.05
C LEU A 280 -7.72 5.23 19.41
N VAL A 281 -7.63 6.48 19.89
CA VAL A 281 -8.22 6.88 21.17
C VAL A 281 -9.75 6.85 21.15
N PRO A 282 -10.44 7.41 20.13
CA PRO A 282 -11.90 7.37 20.09
C PRO A 282 -12.45 5.95 19.91
N GLU A 283 -13.68 5.72 20.39
CA GLU A 283 -14.33 4.41 20.24
C GLU A 283 -14.43 3.99 18.77
N THR A 284 -14.77 4.92 17.88
CA THR A 284 -14.66 4.74 16.43
C THR A 284 -13.39 5.46 15.97
N PRO A 285 -12.34 4.73 15.54
CA PRO A 285 -11.08 5.34 15.15
C PRO A 285 -11.26 6.46 14.13
N LEU A 286 -10.45 7.50 14.26
CA LEU A 286 -10.39 8.56 13.25
C LEU A 286 -9.89 8.00 11.92
N ARG A 287 -10.22 8.68 10.83
CA ARG A 287 -9.50 8.43 9.57
C ARG A 287 -8.05 8.84 9.74
N HIS A 288 -7.14 8.00 9.27
CA HIS A 288 -5.70 8.20 9.36
C HIS A 288 -5.22 9.62 8.98
N GLY A 289 -5.62 10.10 7.80
CA GLY A 289 -5.29 11.42 7.30
C GLY A 289 -5.79 12.57 8.19
N HIS A 290 -6.95 12.41 8.83
CA HIS A 290 -7.43 13.41 9.79
C HIS A 290 -6.54 13.45 11.05
N ALA A 291 -6.13 12.29 11.56
CA ALA A 291 -5.22 12.21 12.70
C ALA A 291 -3.84 12.84 12.38
N ILE A 292 -3.34 12.64 11.16
CA ILE A 292 -2.09 13.26 10.68
C ILE A 292 -2.20 14.78 10.66
N GLN A 293 -3.26 15.33 10.07
CA GLN A 293 -3.42 16.78 9.93
C GLN A 293 -3.59 17.48 11.29
N ALA A 294 -4.33 16.86 12.23
CA ALA A 294 -4.43 17.37 13.59
C ALA A 294 -3.06 17.49 14.29
N CYS A 295 -2.14 16.54 14.03
CA CYS A 295 -0.80 16.60 14.61
C CYS A 295 0.05 17.74 14.05
N LYS A 296 -0.16 18.14 12.79
CA LYS A 296 0.55 19.26 12.18
C LYS A 296 0.20 20.59 12.84
N GLN A 297 -1.08 20.82 13.13
CA GLN A 297 -1.53 22.04 13.82
C GLN A 297 -0.93 22.15 15.22
N ILE A 298 -0.83 21.04 15.96
CA ILE A 298 -0.20 21.00 17.28
C ILE A 298 1.30 21.38 17.21
N ASN A 299 2.01 20.95 16.17
CA ASN A 299 3.41 21.32 15.96
C ASN A 299 3.60 22.81 15.65
N GLN A 300 2.72 23.41 14.83
CA GLN A 300 2.79 24.83 14.49
C GLN A 300 2.55 25.75 15.69
N ILE A 301 1.65 25.36 16.61
CA ILE A 301 1.38 26.11 17.85
C ILE A 301 2.62 26.13 18.76
N LYS A 302 3.44 25.07 18.75
CA LYS A 302 4.66 25.00 19.57
C LYS A 302 5.86 25.71 18.95
N SER A 303 5.94 25.84 17.63
CA SER A 303 7.01 26.58 16.95
C SER A 303 6.77 28.10 16.90
N GLY A 304 5.59 28.56 17.31
CA GLY A 304 5.21 29.98 17.41
C GLY A 304 5.18 30.53 18.84
N ALA A 305 5.80 29.85 19.80
CA ALA A 305 5.95 30.27 21.20
C ALA A 305 7.43 30.39 21.58
#